data_AF-A0AAD6SC10-F1
#
_entry.id   AF-A0AAD6SC10-F1
#
_cell.length_a   1.000
_cell.length_b   1.000
_cell.length_c   1.000
_cell.angle_alpha   90.00
_cell.angle_beta   90.00
_cell.angle_gamma   90.00
#
_symmetry.space_group_name_H-M   'P 1'
#
loop_
_entity.id
_entity.type
_entity.pdbx_description
1 polymer ?
#
loop_
_entity_poly.entity_id
_entity_poly.type
_entity_poly.pdbx_seq_one_letter_code
_entity_poly.pdbx_strand_id
1 'polypeptide(L)'
;MCRRSTHCGCLIRFRQHVARAWTASTDVDGVLRVPLKFSVILNKDTRVSATKEFRHSYWLKAHDAATLRAVSLGIRHYQGEDKDPRWMDIESENFPVLCTINADISEMSKTLKPQHGQSGIYYSLKFDVVLSFGLTELKAQIAWTENGVEKRGPAQLVY
;
A
#
# COMPACT_ATOMS: atom_id res chain seq x y z
N MET A 1 12.01 10.86 6.65
CA MET A 1 11.33 9.55 6.75
C MET A 1 10.12 9.54 5.82
N CYS A 2 10.26 8.96 4.63
CA CYS A 2 9.25 9.03 3.57
C CYS A 2 8.16 7.96 3.82
N ARG A 3 6.97 8.38 4.24
CA ARG A 3 5.81 7.51 4.47
C ARG A 3 5.11 7.25 3.12
N ARG A 4 5.21 6.01 2.64
CA ARG A 4 4.57 5.50 1.41
C ARG A 4 3.04 5.58 1.58
N SER A 5 2.42 6.57 0.92
CA SER A 5 0.98 6.82 0.99
C SER A 5 0.24 6.06 -0.10
N THR A 6 -0.71 5.25 0.32
CA THR A 6 -1.52 4.35 -0.49
C THR A 6 -2.80 5.06 -0.97
N HIS A 7 -3.03 5.02 -2.28
CA HIS A 7 -4.28 5.34 -2.98
C HIS A 7 -4.94 6.73 -2.84
N CYS A 8 -5.12 7.32 -4.03
CA CYS A 8 -6.07 8.37 -4.43
C CYS A 8 -5.45 9.78 -4.55
N GLY A 9 -5.10 10.15 -5.80
CA GLY A 9 -5.07 11.56 -6.18
C GLY A 9 -6.52 12.03 -6.22
N CYS A 10 -7.04 12.46 -5.06
CA CYS A 10 -8.37 13.03 -4.98
C CYS A 10 -8.22 14.46 -4.48
N LEU A 11 -8.45 15.38 -5.41
CA LEU A 11 -8.65 16.80 -5.17
C LEU A 11 -9.58 16.99 -3.96
N ILE A 12 -9.36 18.07 -3.21
CA ILE A 12 -9.89 18.46 -1.88
C ILE A 12 -11.43 18.61 -1.82
N ARG A 13 -12.20 17.96 -2.70
CA ARG A 13 -13.66 18.08 -2.80
C ARG A 13 -14.45 17.22 -1.81
N PHE A 14 -13.84 16.23 -1.16
CA PHE A 14 -14.55 15.38 -0.21
C PHE A 14 -14.44 15.92 1.22
N ARG A 15 -15.56 16.03 1.95
CA ARG A 15 -15.59 16.54 3.34
C ARG A 15 -14.53 15.92 4.26
N GLN A 16 -14.30 14.62 4.16
CA GLN A 16 -13.30 13.93 4.98
C GLN A 16 -11.85 14.28 4.61
N HIS A 17 -11.59 14.70 3.36
CA HIS A 17 -10.28 15.20 2.93
C HIS A 17 -10.10 16.65 3.37
N VAL A 18 -11.16 17.48 3.30
CA VAL A 18 -11.14 18.88 3.79
C VAL A 18 -10.78 18.93 5.27
N ALA A 19 -11.37 18.05 6.09
CA ALA A 19 -11.06 17.94 7.52
C ALA A 19 -9.57 17.68 7.82
N ARG A 20 -8.83 17.12 6.85
CA ARG A 20 -7.42 16.76 6.97
C ARG A 20 -6.53 17.54 6.02
N ALA A 21 -7.04 18.62 5.41
CA ALA A 21 -6.30 19.42 4.43
C ALA A 21 -4.98 19.95 5.01
N TRP A 22 -4.94 20.25 6.32
CA TRP A 22 -3.75 20.69 7.03
C TRP A 22 -2.64 19.63 7.12
N THR A 23 -2.98 18.34 7.00
CA THR A 23 -2.00 17.23 6.98
C THR A 23 -1.53 16.88 5.57
N ALA A 24 -2.14 17.48 4.55
CA ALA A 24 -1.89 17.11 3.17
C ALA A 24 -0.49 17.55 2.72
N SER A 25 0.16 16.68 1.96
CA SER A 25 1.50 16.93 1.42
C SER A 25 1.56 16.55 -0.06
N THR A 26 2.36 17.28 -0.82
CA THR A 26 2.61 16.97 -2.23
C THR A 26 3.52 15.75 -2.34
N ASP A 27 3.08 14.74 -3.09
CA ASP A 27 3.87 13.55 -3.41
C ASP A 27 4.79 13.82 -4.61
N VAL A 28 5.70 12.91 -4.95
CA VAL A 28 6.74 13.11 -5.99
C VAL A 28 6.18 13.30 -7.41
N ASP A 29 4.94 12.87 -7.65
CA ASP A 29 4.21 13.13 -8.90
C ASP A 29 3.61 14.54 -8.97
N GLY A 30 3.77 15.33 -7.90
CA GLY A 30 3.22 16.66 -7.71
C GLY A 30 1.76 16.68 -7.28
N VAL A 31 1.17 15.53 -6.94
CA VAL A 31 -0.22 15.44 -6.49
C VAL A 31 -0.30 15.59 -4.97
N LEU A 32 -1.20 16.46 -4.50
CA LEU A 32 -1.50 16.61 -3.08
C LEU A 32 -2.22 15.36 -2.55
N ARG A 33 -1.71 14.77 -1.47
CA ARG A 33 -2.29 13.58 -0.81
C ARG A 33 -2.48 13.83 0.67
N VAL A 34 -3.57 13.28 1.21
CA VAL A 34 -3.81 13.22 2.65
C VAL A 34 -3.22 11.91 3.19
N PRO A 35 -2.39 11.93 4.24
CA PRO A 35 -1.84 10.72 4.85
C PRO A 35 -2.89 9.94 5.65
N LEU A 36 -2.48 8.79 6.20
CA LEU A 36 -3.23 7.99 7.18
C LEU A 36 -4.55 7.37 6.68
N LYS A 37 -4.75 7.34 5.35
CA LYS A 37 -5.83 6.56 4.76
C LYS A 37 -5.60 5.07 5.03
N PHE A 38 -6.64 4.41 5.52
CA PHE A 38 -6.67 2.95 5.68
C PHE A 38 -7.22 2.29 4.42
N SER A 39 -6.73 1.10 4.12
CA SER A 39 -7.15 0.31 2.97
C SER A 39 -7.36 -1.14 3.40
N VAL A 40 -8.54 -1.68 3.12
CA VAL A 40 -8.92 -3.03 3.55
C VAL A 40 -8.52 -4.05 2.48
N ILE A 41 -7.65 -5.02 2.85
CA ILE A 41 -7.33 -6.18 2.02
C ILE A 41 -8.30 -7.33 2.30
N LEU A 42 -8.65 -7.52 3.58
CA LEU A 42 -9.52 -8.58 4.08
C LEU A 42 -10.51 -7.99 5.07
N ASN A 43 -11.81 -8.16 4.80
CA ASN A 43 -12.86 -7.70 5.71
C ASN A 43 -12.95 -8.58 6.95
N LYS A 44 -13.34 -7.97 8.08
CA LYS A 44 -13.69 -8.69 9.31
C LYS A 44 -14.77 -9.74 9.02
N ASP A 45 -14.71 -10.86 9.75
CA ASP A 45 -15.65 -11.99 9.64
C ASP A 45 -15.68 -12.67 8.26
N THR A 46 -14.71 -12.39 7.39
CA THR A 46 -14.57 -13.11 6.13
C THR A 46 -14.03 -14.50 6.39
N ARG A 47 -14.79 -15.53 5.98
CA ARG A 47 -14.29 -16.92 5.99
C ARG A 47 -13.12 -17.05 5.02
N VAL A 48 -11.98 -17.48 5.55
CA VAL A 48 -10.75 -17.76 4.80
C VAL A 48 -10.64 -19.25 4.49
N SER A 49 -10.00 -19.59 3.38
CA SER A 49 -9.67 -20.96 2.99
C SER A 49 -8.28 -20.98 2.35
N ALA A 50 -7.61 -22.14 2.37
CA ALA A 50 -6.25 -22.24 1.86
C ALA A 50 -6.10 -21.93 0.36
N THR A 51 -7.19 -22.05 -0.39
CA THR A 51 -7.25 -21.77 -1.83
C THR A 51 -7.56 -20.31 -2.16
N LYS A 52 -7.97 -19.50 -1.18
CA LYS A 52 -8.46 -18.15 -1.43
C LYS A 52 -7.38 -17.11 -1.13
N GLU A 53 -7.06 -16.32 -2.14
CA GLU A 53 -6.18 -15.16 -2.02
C GLU A 53 -6.99 -13.88 -1.80
N PHE A 54 -6.43 -12.98 -1.01
CA PHE A 54 -6.91 -11.62 -0.82
C PHE A 54 -5.81 -10.68 -1.27
N ARG A 55 -6.13 -9.67 -2.08
CA ARG A 55 -5.11 -8.80 -2.63
C ARG A 55 -5.57 -7.36 -2.68
N HIS A 56 -4.61 -6.45 -2.56
CA HIS A 56 -4.82 -5.04 -2.79
C HIS A 56 -3.61 -4.39 -3.44
N SER A 57 -3.88 -3.51 -4.42
CA SER A 57 -2.87 -2.76 -5.15
C SER A 57 -2.34 -1.57 -4.36
N TYR A 58 -1.05 -1.34 -4.53
CA TYR A 58 -0.31 -0.23 -3.97
C TYR A 58 0.62 0.37 -5.01
N TRP A 59 1.06 1.59 -4.75
CA TRP A 59 2.09 2.26 -5.55
C TRP A 59 3.25 2.71 -4.68
N LEU A 60 4.45 2.53 -5.21
CA LEU A 60 5.62 3.27 -4.76
C LEU A 60 5.98 4.29 -5.81
N LYS A 61 6.44 5.45 -5.34
CA LYS A 61 6.90 6.52 -6.21
C LYS A 61 8.17 7.12 -5.65
N ALA A 62 9.08 7.50 -6.54
CA ALA A 62 10.31 8.19 -6.19
C ALA A 62 10.81 9.04 -7.36
N HIS A 63 11.66 10.03 -7.09
CA HIS A 63 12.38 10.77 -8.13
C HIS A 63 13.49 9.94 -8.79
N ASP A 64 14.00 8.92 -8.08
CA ASP A 64 15.04 8.03 -8.58
C ASP A 64 14.58 6.57 -8.47
N ALA A 65 14.56 5.87 -9.61
CA ALA A 65 14.20 4.46 -9.69
C ALA A 65 15.10 3.57 -8.82
N ALA A 66 16.38 3.93 -8.65
CA ALA A 66 17.33 3.16 -7.85
C ALA A 66 16.98 3.11 -6.35
N THR A 67 16.07 3.97 -5.89
CA THR A 67 15.57 3.96 -4.51
C THR A 67 14.41 2.98 -4.30
N LEU A 68 13.78 2.50 -5.38
CA LEU A 68 12.62 1.60 -5.34
C LEU A 68 13.03 0.12 -5.27
N ARG A 69 13.96 -0.23 -4.36
CA ARG A 69 14.54 -1.57 -4.28
C ARG A 69 13.89 -2.51 -3.28
N ALA A 70 13.23 -1.95 -2.27
CA ALA A 70 12.57 -2.74 -1.23
C ALA A 70 11.25 -2.09 -0.83
N VAL A 71 10.35 -2.90 -0.30
CA VAL A 71 9.10 -2.45 0.30
C VAL A 71 8.96 -2.98 1.71
N SER A 72 8.54 -2.10 2.61
CA SER A 72 8.20 -2.39 4.00
C SER A 72 6.83 -1.80 4.29
N LEU A 73 5.84 -2.66 4.57
CA LEU A 73 4.44 -2.28 4.78
C LEU A 73 3.90 -2.94 6.03
N GLY A 74 3.37 -2.15 6.96
CA GLY A 74 2.67 -2.66 8.13
C GLY A 74 1.28 -3.16 7.76
N ILE A 75 1.01 -4.44 7.99
CA ILE A 75 -0.35 -4.99 8.04
C ILE A 75 -0.92 -4.67 9.41
N ARG A 76 -2.07 -4.00 9.41
CA ARG A 76 -2.80 -3.62 10.62
C ARG A 76 -4.10 -4.39 10.66
N HIS A 77 -4.52 -4.80 11.84
CA HIS A 77 -5.88 -5.29 12.03
C HIS A 77 -6.69 -4.21 12.73
N TYR A 78 -7.93 -4.01 12.27
CA TYR A 78 -8.83 -3.03 12.85
C TYR A 78 -9.69 -3.68 13.94
N GLN A 79 -9.70 -3.08 15.13
CA GLN A 79 -10.40 -3.59 16.32
C GLN A 79 -11.72 -2.89 16.64
N GLY A 80 -12.02 -1.76 15.99
CA GLY A 80 -13.21 -0.98 16.28
C GLY A 80 -14.49 -1.54 15.67
N GLU A 81 -15.55 -0.74 15.75
CA GLU A 81 -16.92 -1.10 15.32
C GLU A 81 -17.27 -0.59 13.92
N ASP A 82 -16.49 0.33 13.35
CA ASP A 82 -16.74 0.85 12.00
C ASP A 82 -16.63 -0.29 10.97
N LYS A 83 -17.66 -0.42 10.12
CA LYS A 83 -17.68 -1.43 9.05
C LYS A 83 -16.83 -1.02 7.85
N ASP A 84 -16.53 0.27 7.72
CA ASP A 84 -15.72 0.83 6.64
C ASP A 84 -14.71 1.85 7.20
N PRO A 85 -13.73 1.40 8.02
CA PRO A 85 -12.73 2.27 8.59
C PRO A 85 -11.86 2.86 7.47
N ARG A 86 -11.94 4.18 7.25
CA ARG A 86 -11.20 4.84 6.15
C ARG A 86 -9.96 5.59 6.60
N TRP A 87 -9.88 5.95 7.87
CA TRP A 87 -8.86 6.87 8.38
C TRP A 87 -8.32 6.39 9.72
N MET A 88 -6.99 6.25 9.80
CA MET A 88 -6.31 5.74 10.99
C MET A 88 -6.15 6.77 12.10
N ASP A 89 -6.56 8.02 11.90
CA ASP A 89 -6.46 9.09 12.89
C ASP A 89 -7.74 9.28 13.74
N ILE A 90 -8.84 8.60 13.41
CA ILE A 90 -10.11 8.70 14.16
C ILE A 90 -10.07 7.81 15.41
N GLU A 91 -9.60 6.58 15.26
CA GLU A 91 -9.51 5.57 16.32
C GLU A 91 -8.14 4.91 16.26
N SER A 92 -7.09 5.70 16.47
CA SER A 92 -5.71 5.29 16.17
C SER A 92 -5.26 4.03 16.93
N GLU A 93 -5.76 3.87 18.15
CA GLU A 93 -5.60 2.73 19.05
C GLU A 93 -6.20 1.45 18.48
N ASN A 94 -7.23 1.56 17.63
CA ASN A 94 -7.90 0.43 16.98
C ASN A 94 -7.16 -0.07 15.74
N PHE A 95 -5.98 0.45 15.39
CA PHE A 95 -5.17 -0.01 14.26
C PHE A 95 -3.78 -0.54 14.66
N PRO A 96 -3.65 -1.48 15.61
CA PRO A 96 -2.36 -2.08 15.93
C PRO A 96 -1.74 -2.76 14.70
N VAL A 97 -0.42 -2.68 14.61
CA VAL A 97 0.34 -3.43 13.59
C VAL A 97 0.35 -4.89 13.99
N LEU A 98 -0.16 -5.76 13.11
CA LEU A 98 -0.14 -7.21 13.28
C LEU A 98 1.20 -7.80 12.86
N CYS A 99 1.73 -7.33 11.73
CA CYS A 99 3.03 -7.72 11.19
C CYS A 99 3.48 -6.73 10.13
N THR A 100 4.75 -6.80 9.73
CA THR A 100 5.33 -6.01 8.65
C THR A 100 5.73 -6.92 7.50
N ILE A 101 5.28 -6.59 6.30
CA ILE A 101 5.67 -7.23 5.04
C ILE A 101 6.96 -6.55 4.56
N ASN A 102 8.02 -7.33 4.41
CA ASN A 102 9.26 -6.91 3.77
C ASN A 102 9.48 -7.68 2.48
N ALA A 103 9.69 -6.99 1.37
CA ALA A 103 9.99 -7.63 0.09
C ALA A 103 11.06 -6.86 -0.70
N ASP A 104 11.92 -7.61 -1.38
CA ASP A 104 12.84 -7.09 -2.38
C ASP A 104 12.07 -6.92 -3.70
N ILE A 105 12.14 -5.72 -4.27
CA ILE A 105 11.50 -5.33 -5.53
C ILE A 105 12.52 -4.72 -6.50
N SER A 106 13.82 -4.95 -6.26
CA SER A 106 14.91 -4.40 -7.06
C SER A 106 14.84 -4.85 -8.53
N GLU A 107 14.43 -6.08 -8.80
CA GLU A 107 14.21 -6.54 -10.18
C GLU A 107 13.13 -5.72 -10.89
N MET A 108 12.06 -5.37 -10.19
CA MET A 108 10.98 -4.54 -10.73
C MET A 108 11.45 -3.10 -11.00
N SER A 109 12.34 -2.57 -10.16
CA SER A 109 12.84 -1.20 -10.33
C SER A 109 13.66 -1.01 -11.61
N LYS A 110 14.30 -2.07 -12.13
CA LYS A 110 15.15 -2.01 -13.32
C LYS A 110 14.36 -1.73 -14.59
N THR A 111 13.09 -2.11 -14.63
CA THR A 111 12.22 -1.98 -15.81
C THR A 111 11.34 -0.74 -15.75
N LEU A 112 11.48 0.10 -14.72
CA LEU A 112 10.73 1.33 -14.58
C LEU A 112 11.13 2.36 -15.62
N LYS A 113 10.12 2.98 -16.22
CA LYS A 113 10.29 4.09 -17.16
C LYS A 113 10.05 5.41 -16.46
N PRO A 114 10.79 6.48 -16.82
CA PRO A 114 10.53 7.81 -16.30
C PRO A 114 9.12 8.26 -16.71
N GLN A 115 8.43 8.91 -15.78
CA GLN A 115 7.12 9.50 -15.95
C GLN A 115 7.20 11.00 -15.67
N HIS A 116 6.37 11.77 -16.35
CA HIS A 116 6.30 13.23 -16.15
C HIS A 116 5.13 13.56 -15.23
N GLY A 117 5.43 14.14 -14.09
CA GLY A 117 4.48 14.64 -13.10
C GLY A 117 4.51 16.17 -13.03
N GLN A 118 3.67 16.76 -12.17
CA GLN A 118 3.61 18.21 -11.99
C GLN A 118 4.89 18.75 -11.33
N SER A 119 5.60 17.90 -10.58
CA SER A 119 6.87 18.23 -9.92
C SER A 119 8.10 17.73 -10.70
N GLY A 120 7.94 17.40 -11.98
CA GLY A 120 9.02 16.93 -12.85
C GLY A 120 9.02 15.42 -13.06
N ILE A 121 10.20 14.87 -13.37
CA ILE A 121 10.35 13.43 -13.65
C ILE A 121 10.25 12.64 -12.34
N TYR A 122 9.48 11.55 -12.38
CA TYR A 122 9.37 10.58 -11.31
C TYR A 122 9.25 9.16 -11.88
N TYR A 123 9.37 8.17 -11.01
CA TYR A 123 9.17 6.76 -11.33
C TYR A 123 8.07 6.22 -10.43
N SER A 124 7.21 5.35 -10.97
CA SER A 124 6.20 4.66 -10.17
C SER A 124 6.17 3.16 -10.43
N LEU A 125 5.93 2.42 -9.38
CA LEU A 125 5.86 0.96 -9.38
C LEU A 125 4.52 0.56 -8.76
N LYS A 126 3.67 -0.10 -9.54
CA LYS A 126 2.42 -0.70 -9.08
C LYS A 126 2.67 -2.17 -8.72
N PHE A 127 2.19 -2.58 -7.56
CA PHE A 127 2.26 -3.96 -7.10
C PHE A 127 1.05 -4.29 -6.24
N ASP A 128 0.72 -5.56 -6.13
CA ASP A 128 -0.30 -6.06 -5.23
C ASP A 128 0.37 -6.72 -4.03
N VAL A 129 -0.11 -6.42 -2.83
CA VAL A 129 0.10 -7.30 -1.68
C VAL A 129 -0.93 -8.40 -1.78
N VAL A 130 -0.48 -9.65 -1.81
CA VAL A 130 -1.32 -10.84 -1.83
C VAL A 130 -1.18 -11.55 -0.50
N LEU A 131 -2.29 -11.68 0.22
CA LEU A 131 -2.42 -12.46 1.44
C LEU A 131 -3.09 -13.79 1.13
N SER A 132 -2.52 -14.87 1.65
CA SER A 132 -3.10 -16.21 1.60
C SER A 132 -2.91 -16.93 2.92
N PHE A 133 -3.70 -17.96 3.16
CA PHE A 133 -3.70 -18.69 4.42
C PHE A 133 -3.21 -20.12 4.16
N GLY A 134 -2.08 -20.49 4.77
CA GLY A 134 -1.67 -21.89 4.84
C GLY A 134 -2.59 -22.68 5.78
N LEU A 135 -2.18 -23.91 6.11
CA LEU A 135 -2.91 -24.73 7.10
C LEU A 135 -3.01 -24.04 8.47
N THR A 136 -1.93 -23.35 8.89
CA THR A 136 -1.83 -22.71 10.21
C THR A 136 -1.15 -21.34 10.19
N GLU A 137 -0.79 -20.81 9.03
CA GLU A 137 0.03 -19.59 8.92
C GLU A 137 -0.54 -18.60 7.89
N LEU A 138 -0.42 -17.31 8.18
CA LEU A 138 -0.63 -16.25 7.19
C LEU A 138 0.60 -16.19 6.28
N LYS A 139 0.38 -16.06 4.98
CA LYS A 139 1.41 -15.84 3.97
C LYS A 139 1.19 -14.52 3.26
N ALA A 140 2.28 -13.86 2.91
CA ALA A 140 2.27 -12.66 2.10
C ALA A 140 3.18 -12.81 0.89
N GLN A 141 2.75 -12.28 -0.24
CA GLN A 141 3.53 -12.18 -1.47
C GLN A 141 3.35 -10.80 -2.09
N ILE A 142 4.33 -10.39 -2.88
CA ILE A 142 4.18 -9.24 -3.78
C ILE A 142 3.95 -9.76 -5.18
N ALA A 143 2.89 -9.28 -5.84
CA ALA A 143 2.60 -9.59 -7.24
C ALA A 143 2.68 -8.31 -8.08
N TRP A 144 3.11 -8.44 -9.33
CA TRP A 144 3.17 -7.32 -10.28
C TRP A 144 3.01 -7.82 -11.70
N THR A 145 2.76 -6.90 -12.63
CA THR A 145 2.68 -7.23 -14.06
C THR A 145 3.91 -6.71 -14.76
N GLU A 146 4.62 -7.61 -15.45
CA GLU A 146 5.73 -7.26 -16.32
C GLU A 146 5.46 -7.80 -17.72
N ASN A 147 5.44 -6.92 -18.72
CA ASN A 147 5.15 -7.27 -20.12
C ASN A 147 3.85 -8.08 -20.31
N GLY A 148 2.81 -7.75 -19.52
CA GLY A 148 1.51 -8.42 -19.57
C GLY A 148 1.44 -9.75 -18.81
N VAL A 149 2.54 -10.21 -18.20
CA VAL A 149 2.59 -11.45 -17.42
C VAL A 149 2.65 -11.11 -15.93
N GLU A 150 1.80 -11.77 -15.13
CA GLU A 150 1.88 -11.67 -13.66
C GLU A 150 3.15 -12.36 -13.17
N LYS A 151 3.96 -11.62 -12.41
CA LYS A 151 5.11 -12.12 -11.68
C LYS A 151 4.85 -12.00 -10.19
N ARG A 152 5.51 -12.86 -9.41
CA ARG A 152 5.40 -12.90 -7.96
C ARG A 152 6.77 -13.03 -7.32
N GLY A 153 6.92 -12.38 -6.18
CA GLY A 153 8.12 -12.40 -5.36
C GLY A 153 7.76 -12.75 -3.92
N PRO A 154 8.68 -13.41 -3.20
CA PRO A 154 8.46 -13.72 -1.80
C PRO A 154 8.39 -12.43 -0.98
N ALA A 155 7.58 -12.43 0.07
CA ALA A 155 7.58 -11.39 1.08
C ALA A 155 7.72 -12.02 2.47
N GLN A 156 8.57 -11.44 3.30
CA GLN A 156 8.79 -11.89 4.68
C GLN A 156 7.81 -11.16 5.60
N LEU A 157 7.21 -11.90 6.51
CA LEU A 157 6.41 -11.36 7.61
C LEU A 157 7.30 -11.24 8.86
N VAL A 158 7.37 -10.03 9.41
CA VAL A 158 8.03 -9.73 10.68
C VAL A 158 6.97 -9.36 11.70
N TYR A 159 6.94 -10.05 12.84
CA TYR A 159 5.97 -9.85 13.93
C TYR A 159 6.54 -8.95 15.03
#